data_AF-A0A2D7X6I1-F1
#
_entry.id   AF-A0A2D7X6I1-F1
#
_cell.length_a   1.000
_cell.length_b   1.000
_cell.length_c   1.000
_cell.angle_alpha   90.00
_cell.angle_beta   90.00
_cell.angle_gamma   90.00
#
_symmetry.space_group_name_H-M   'P 1'
#
loop_
_entity.id
_entity.type
_entity.pdbx_description
1 polymer ?
#
loop_
_entity_poly.entity_id
_entity_poly.type
_entity_poly.pdbx_seq_one_letter_code
_entity_poly.pdbx_strand_id
1 'polypeptide(L)' 'MSDRKIKVGAAQLGPINLDHSRQEIIQRLINLMIEASDSGADLVVYPELALT' A
#
# COMPACT_ATOMS: atom_id res chain seq x y z
N MET A 1 -31.77 4.53 1.89
CA MET A 1 -30.81 3.44 1.61
C MET A 1 -29.50 3.81 2.28
N SER A 2 -28.82 2.91 2.99
CA SER A 2 -27.49 3.22 3.53
C SER A 2 -26.50 3.33 2.37
N ASP A 3 -25.64 4.34 2.41
CA ASP A 3 -24.58 4.52 1.40
C ASP A 3 -23.54 3.40 1.59
N ARG A 4 -23.14 2.74 0.50
CA ARG A 4 -22.20 1.59 0.49
C ARG A 4 -20.98 1.89 -0.38
N LYS A 5 -20.53 3.14 -0.35
CA LYS A 5 -19.32 3.57 -1.07
C LYS A 5 -18.11 3.31 -0.19
N ILE A 6 -17.07 2.76 -0.81
CA ILE A 6 -15.71 2.67 -0.26
C ILE A 6 -14.76 3.28 -1.28
N LYS A 7 -13.74 4.02 -0.84
CA LYS A 7 -12.64 4.46 -1.69
C LYS A 7 -11.49 3.47 -1.55
N VAL A 8 -11.05 2.92 -2.68
CA VAL A 8 -9.94 1.95 -2.71
C VAL A 8 -8.72 2.58 -3.36
N GLY A 9 -7.57 2.49 -2.71
CA GLY A 9 -6.26 2.84 -3.26
C GLY A 9 -5.52 1.60 -3.77
N ALA A 10 -4.98 1.66 -4.98
CA ALA A 10 -4.06 0.66 -5.49
C ALA A 10 -2.63 1.18 -5.33
N ALA A 11 -1.89 0.66 -4.34
CA ALA A 11 -0.56 1.13 -4.00
C ALA A 11 0.50 0.44 -4.87
N GLN A 12 0.97 1.14 -5.90
CA GLN A 12 2.02 0.64 -6.77
C GLN A 12 3.38 0.63 -6.06
N LEU A 13 4.11 -0.48 -6.20
CA LEU A 13 5.47 -0.64 -5.68
C LEU A 13 6.50 -0.46 -6.80
N GLY A 14 7.60 0.23 -6.47
CA GLY A 14 8.84 0.09 -7.23
C GLY A 14 9.55 -1.24 -6.96
N PRO A 15 10.63 -1.57 -7.69
CA PRO A 15 11.36 -2.83 -7.55
C PRO A 15 11.77 -3.18 -6.11
N ILE A 16 11.82 -4.48 -5.83
CA ILE A 16 12.41 -5.06 -4.62
C ILE A 16 13.60 -5.90 -5.08
N ASN A 17 14.81 -5.52 -4.64
CA ASN A 17 16.03 -6.25 -4.93
C ASN A 17 16.36 -7.24 -3.81
N LEU A 18 17.19 -8.24 -4.10
CA LEU A 18 17.56 -9.31 -3.16
C LEU A 18 18.28 -8.80 -1.89
N ASP A 19 18.93 -7.64 -1.96
CA ASP A 19 19.66 -7.02 -0.87
C ASP A 19 18.80 -6.09 0.00
N HIS A 20 17.55 -5.80 -0.41
CA HIS A 20 16.63 -5.05 0.43
C HIS A 20 16.22 -5.89 1.65
N SER A 21 16.36 -5.29 2.82
CA SER A 21 15.82 -5.85 4.05
C SER A 21 14.29 -5.76 4.05
N ARG A 22 13.65 -6.71 4.75
CA ARG A 22 12.20 -6.69 4.94
C ARG A 22 11.72 -5.40 5.62
N GLN A 23 12.53 -4.84 6.51
CA GLN A 23 12.25 -3.59 7.22
C GLN A 23 12.16 -2.40 6.26
N GLU A 24 13.10 -2.29 5.31
CA GLU A 24 13.07 -1.24 4.28
C GLU A 24 11.82 -1.36 3.40
N ILE A 25 11.43 -2.58 3.02
CA ILE A 25 10.22 -2.82 2.24
C ILE A 25 8.97 -2.41 3.03
N ILE A 26 8.84 -2.86 4.29
CA ILE A 26 7.71 -2.52 5.16
C ILE A 26 7.59 -1.00 5.34
N GLN A 27 8.70 -0.29 5.52
CA GLN A 27 8.68 1.17 5.64
C GLN A 27 8.10 1.84 4.38
N ARG A 28 8.44 1.33 3.19
CA ARG A 28 7.85 1.80 1.92
C ARG A 28 6.35 1.52 1.84
N LEU A 29 5.90 0.33 2.28
CA LEU A 29 4.47 -0.01 2.32
C LEU A 29 3.70 0.94 3.26
N ILE A 30 4.24 1.20 4.45
CA ILE A 30 3.65 2.12 5.43
C ILE A 30 3.51 3.52 4.84
N ASN A 31 4.53 4.04 4.15
CA ASN A 31 4.46 5.35 3.52
C ASN A 31 3.32 5.42 2.47
N LEU A 32 3.16 4.41 1.63
CA LEU A 32 2.06 4.33 0.67
C LEU A 32 0.67 4.21 1.32
N MET A 33 0.58 3.53 2.47
CA MET A 33 -0.66 3.45 3.24
C MET A 33 -1.03 4.80 3.85
N ILE A 34 -0.05 5.57 4.32
CA ILE A 34 -0.26 6.94 4.81
C ILE A 34 -0.73 7.83 3.66
N GLU A 35 -0.07 7.80 2.49
CA GLU A 35 -0.50 8.55 1.30
C GLU A 35 -1.93 8.18 0.85
N ALA A 36 -2.29 6.90 0.91
CA ALA A 36 -3.64 6.44 0.61
C ALA A 36 -4.66 6.96 1.65
N SER A 37 -4.31 6.95 2.93
CA SER A 37 -5.11 7.52 4.02
C SER A 37 -5.33 9.02 3.83
N ASP A 38 -4.28 9.78 3.49
CA ASP A 38 -4.35 11.22 3.22
C ASP A 38 -5.22 11.53 2.01
N SER A 39 -5.29 10.59 1.04
CA SER A 39 -6.20 10.64 -0.11
C SER A 39 -7.64 10.19 0.23
N GLY A 40 -7.90 9.81 1.48
CA GLY A 40 -9.19 9.36 2.01
C GLY A 40 -9.59 7.96 1.53
N ALA A 41 -8.63 7.06 1.28
CA ALA A 41 -8.91 5.67 0.98
C ALA A 41 -9.29 4.89 2.24
N ASP A 42 -10.33 4.05 2.15
CA ASP A 42 -10.78 3.16 3.22
C ASP A 42 -10.06 1.79 3.17
N LEU A 43 -9.54 1.43 1.99
CA LEU A 43 -8.81 0.20 1.73
C LEU A 43 -7.64 0.51 0.78
N VAL A 44 -6.46 0.01 1.10
CA VAL A 44 -5.30 0.01 0.19
C VAL A 44 -4.94 -1.44 -0.16
N VAL A 45 -4.69 -1.70 -1.45
CA VAL A 45 -4.24 -3.01 -1.94
C VAL A 45 -2.83 -2.91 -2.49
N TYR A 46 -2.02 -3.94 -2.25
CA TYR A 46 -0.66 -4.05 -2.74
C TYR A 46 -0.55 -5.17 -3.78
N PRO A 47 0.50 -5.15 -4.63
CA PRO A 47 0.84 -6.27 -5.51
C PRO A 47 1.09 -7.58 -4.75
N GLU A 48 0.98 -8.69 -5.47
CA GLU A 48 1.46 -9.99 -5.00
C GLU A 48 2.96 -9.92 -4.65
N LEU A 49 3.39 -10.69 -3.63
CA LEU A 49 4.80 -10.74 -3.18
C LEU A 49 5.38 -9.38 -2.75
N ALA A 50 4.57 -8.46 -2.23
CA ALA A 50 4.98 -7.14 -1.75
C ALA A 50 6.08 -7.10 -0.65
N LEU A 51 6.58 -8.25 -0.19
CA LEU A 51 7.62 -8.39 0.85
C LEU A 51 8.87 -9.13 0.37
N THR A 52 8.99 -9.44 -0.92
CA THR A 52 10.09 -10.24 -1.50
C THR A 52 10.44 -9.79 -2.90
#